data_AF-A0A959YZJ4-F1
#
_entry.id   AF-A0A959YZJ4-F1
#
_cell.length_a   1.000
_cell.length_b   1.000
_cell.length_c   1.000
_cell.angle_alpha   90.00
_cell.angle_beta   90.00
_cell.angle_gamma   90.00
#
_symmetry.space_group_name_H-M   'P 1'
#
loop_
_entity.id
_entity.type
_entity.pdbx_description
1 polymer ?
#
loop_
_entity_poly.entity_id
_entity_poly.type
_entity_poly.pdbx_seq_one_letter_code
_entity_poly.pdbx_strand_id
1 'polypeptide(L)'
;LMSLPMMGNNWFINSLKYDMMRIDETVQLGSTVVWNISNNSMMAHPIHIHGGHFYILEKDGAPPPPQEAGRKDVVLVEAMRTAKVIMKYEDFSDPVVPYMYHCHILSHEDDGMMGQFLVEDGTNGMSELEQEGGLVLFPNPVEDGELTIASQAGSIRSVRVLDPLGKVVLEWNSNSTGPVQLDLGEFSPGLYLVQITAADGGQVARPILIQ
;
A
#
# COMPACT_ATOMS: atom_id res chain seq x y z
N LEU A 1 1.67 -14.08 -7.49
CA LEU A 1 1.95 -15.48 -7.90
C LEU A 1 3.36 -15.49 -8.50
N MET A 2 4.32 -16.10 -7.80
CA MET A 2 5.75 -16.00 -8.14
C MET A 2 6.26 -17.22 -8.87
N SER A 3 6.96 -17.04 -10.00
CA SER A 3 7.43 -18.12 -10.88
C SER A 3 8.83 -17.82 -11.41
N LEU A 4 9.69 -18.84 -11.44
CA LEU A 4 11.10 -18.79 -11.87
C LEU A 4 11.32 -19.63 -13.15
N PRO A 5 12.09 -19.16 -14.16
CA PRO A 5 12.32 -19.94 -15.39
C PRO A 5 13.46 -20.98 -15.29
N MET A 6 13.43 -21.95 -16.20
CA MET A 6 14.47 -22.97 -16.42
C MET A 6 15.42 -22.55 -17.56
N MET A 7 16.72 -22.58 -17.29
CA MET A 7 17.87 -22.38 -18.19
C MET A 7 18.19 -20.94 -18.64
N GLY A 8 19.24 -20.39 -18.02
CA GLY A 8 19.91 -19.12 -18.32
C GLY A 8 20.52 -18.55 -17.04
N ASN A 9 21.69 -17.91 -17.10
CA ASN A 9 22.33 -17.18 -15.98
C ASN A 9 21.53 -15.92 -15.57
N ASN A 10 20.21 -15.99 -15.58
CA ASN A 10 19.35 -14.90 -15.16
C ASN A 10 18.49 -15.37 -14.01
N TRP A 11 18.69 -14.70 -12.89
CA TRP A 11 17.88 -14.84 -11.71
C TRP A 11 16.79 -13.78 -11.75
N PHE A 12 15.55 -14.24 -11.63
CA PHE A 12 14.38 -13.40 -11.76
C PHE A 12 13.47 -13.63 -10.58
N ILE A 13 12.51 -12.74 -10.43
CA ILE A 13 11.34 -12.90 -9.58
C ILE A 13 10.16 -12.49 -10.44
N ASN A 14 9.09 -13.29 -10.52
CA ASN A 14 7.94 -12.99 -11.40
C ASN A 14 8.33 -12.78 -12.88
N SER A 15 9.39 -13.44 -13.36
CA SER A 15 10.00 -13.20 -14.70
C SER A 15 10.60 -11.80 -14.89
N LEU A 16 10.78 -11.03 -13.83
CA LEU A 16 11.36 -9.70 -13.84
C LEU A 16 12.73 -9.72 -13.16
N LYS A 17 13.68 -8.95 -13.71
CA LYS A 17 14.87 -8.56 -12.96
C LYS A 17 14.56 -7.34 -12.10
N TYR A 18 15.36 -7.16 -11.07
CA TYR A 18 15.35 -5.95 -10.30
C TYR A 18 15.49 -4.70 -11.19
N ASP A 19 14.67 -3.69 -10.90
CA ASP A 19 14.68 -2.39 -11.53
C ASP A 19 14.40 -1.35 -10.44
N MET A 20 15.39 -0.50 -10.15
CA MET A 20 15.30 0.56 -9.14
C MET A 20 14.08 1.48 -9.36
N MET A 21 13.65 1.64 -10.61
CA MET A 21 12.57 2.55 -10.99
C MET A 21 11.17 1.92 -10.98
N ARG A 22 11.05 0.64 -10.60
CA ARG A 22 9.79 -0.11 -10.63
C ARG A 22 9.39 -0.59 -9.25
N ILE A 23 8.17 -0.28 -8.81
CA ILE A 23 7.58 -0.91 -7.63
C ILE A 23 6.86 -2.18 -8.08
N ASP A 24 7.22 -3.34 -7.51
CA ASP A 24 6.67 -4.63 -7.90
C ASP A 24 5.35 -4.95 -7.19
N GLU A 25 5.21 -4.52 -5.93
CA GLU A 25 4.03 -4.79 -5.11
C GLU A 25 3.71 -3.57 -4.21
N THR A 26 2.46 -3.43 -3.80
CA THR A 26 2.04 -2.44 -2.79
C THR A 26 1.28 -3.16 -1.68
N VAL A 27 1.67 -2.88 -0.43
CA VAL A 27 1.08 -3.44 0.78
C VAL A 27 0.48 -2.33 1.63
N GLN A 28 -0.67 -2.57 2.21
CA GLN A 28 -1.33 -1.61 3.09
C GLN A 28 -0.72 -1.66 4.49
N LEU A 29 -0.34 -0.52 5.07
CA LEU A 29 0.04 -0.40 6.47
C LEU A 29 -1.09 -0.92 7.38
N GLY A 30 -0.74 -1.65 8.43
CA GLY A 30 -1.64 -2.35 9.34
C GLY A 30 -2.14 -3.70 8.82
N SER A 31 -1.95 -4.00 7.55
CA SER A 31 -2.42 -5.26 6.96
C SER A 31 -1.57 -6.47 7.37
N THR A 32 -2.21 -7.64 7.33
CA THR A 32 -1.54 -8.93 7.45
C THR A 32 -1.58 -9.62 6.09
N VAL A 33 -0.41 -9.88 5.51
CA VAL A 33 -0.25 -10.39 4.15
C VAL A 33 0.33 -11.79 4.17
N VAL A 34 -0.21 -12.65 3.30
CA VAL A 34 0.32 -13.98 3.02
C VAL A 34 1.09 -13.95 1.71
N TRP A 35 2.40 -14.17 1.77
CA TRP A 35 3.27 -14.30 0.60
C TRP A 35 3.30 -15.76 0.15
N ASN A 36 2.91 -16.01 -1.10
CA ASN A 36 2.99 -17.33 -1.72
C ASN A 36 4.23 -17.40 -2.63
N ILE A 37 5.21 -18.18 -2.24
CA ILE A 37 6.52 -18.26 -2.88
C ILE A 37 6.64 -19.62 -3.57
N SER A 38 6.87 -19.63 -4.88
CA SER A 38 7.12 -20.85 -5.66
C SER A 38 8.51 -20.81 -6.26
N ASN A 39 9.30 -21.84 -5.99
CA ASN A 39 10.57 -22.04 -6.63
C ASN A 39 10.41 -23.03 -7.78
N ASN A 40 10.41 -22.50 -9.01
CA ASN A 40 10.27 -23.30 -10.23
C ASN A 40 11.64 -23.62 -10.86
N SER A 41 12.73 -23.48 -10.09
CA SER A 41 14.09 -23.80 -10.52
C SER A 41 14.60 -25.08 -9.84
N MET A 42 15.70 -25.62 -10.37
CA MET A 42 16.37 -26.81 -9.83
C MET A 42 17.30 -26.53 -8.64
N MET A 43 17.37 -25.28 -8.17
CA MET A 43 18.23 -24.84 -7.06
C MET A 43 17.37 -24.29 -5.94
N ALA A 44 17.75 -24.52 -4.68
CA ALA A 44 17.07 -23.93 -3.53
C ALA A 44 17.42 -22.43 -3.39
N HIS A 45 16.44 -21.62 -2.98
CA HIS A 45 16.62 -20.18 -2.79
C HIS A 45 16.19 -19.76 -1.38
N PRO A 46 17.08 -19.17 -0.57
CA PRO A 46 16.68 -18.50 0.67
C PRO A 46 16.04 -17.15 0.33
N ILE A 47 14.73 -17.01 0.52
CA ILE A 47 14.02 -15.77 0.23
C ILE A 47 13.92 -14.94 1.51
N HIS A 48 14.46 -13.73 1.47
CA HIS A 48 14.38 -12.72 2.52
C HIS A 48 13.32 -11.68 2.14
N ILE A 49 12.51 -11.26 3.12
CA ILE A 49 11.52 -10.19 2.96
C ILE A 49 11.79 -9.15 4.03
N HIS A 50 12.05 -7.90 3.61
CA HIS A 50 12.25 -6.77 4.53
C HIS A 50 10.93 -6.34 5.18
N GLY A 51 11.01 -5.44 6.15
CA GLY A 51 9.82 -4.85 6.80
C GLY A 51 9.34 -5.59 8.04
N GLY A 52 10.03 -6.64 8.48
CA GLY A 52 9.80 -7.26 9.78
C GLY A 52 10.08 -8.75 9.81
N HIS A 53 9.29 -9.46 10.62
CA HIS A 53 9.37 -10.92 10.76
C HIS A 53 8.04 -11.55 10.33
N PHE A 54 8.11 -12.72 9.74
CA PHE A 54 6.98 -13.56 9.38
C PHE A 54 6.98 -14.90 10.13
N TYR A 55 5.86 -15.60 10.05
CA TYR A 55 5.77 -17.02 10.37
C TYR A 55 5.58 -17.82 9.08
N ILE A 56 6.20 -18.99 8.99
CA ILE A 56 5.92 -19.93 7.89
C ILE A 56 4.61 -20.63 8.20
N LEU A 57 3.65 -20.53 7.29
CA LEU A 57 2.37 -21.23 7.40
C LEU A 57 2.46 -22.63 6.81
N GLU A 58 3.06 -22.74 5.62
CA GLU A 58 3.13 -23.99 4.86
C GLU A 58 4.47 -24.08 4.11
N LYS A 59 5.01 -25.30 3.99
CA LYS A 59 6.06 -25.69 3.05
C LYS A 59 5.54 -26.89 2.27
N ASP A 60 5.49 -26.76 0.96
CA ASP A 60 4.99 -27.81 0.06
C ASP A 60 3.62 -28.40 0.47
N GLY A 61 2.73 -27.53 0.95
CA GLY A 61 1.38 -27.91 1.39
C GLY A 61 1.30 -28.56 2.78
N ALA A 62 2.39 -28.62 3.54
CA ALA A 62 2.44 -29.14 4.90
C ALA A 62 2.89 -28.05 5.92
N PRO A 63 2.52 -28.17 7.21
CA PRO A 63 3.05 -27.28 8.25
C PRO A 63 4.59 -27.31 8.32
N PRO A 64 5.24 -26.19 8.70
CA PRO A 64 6.70 -26.17 8.83
C PRO A 64 7.17 -27.13 9.93
N PRO A 65 8.42 -27.61 9.85
CA PRO A 65 9.02 -28.39 10.93
C PRO A 65 9.17 -27.53 12.21
N PRO A 66 9.22 -28.15 13.40
CA PRO A 66 9.23 -27.41 14.68
C PRO A 66 10.34 -26.35 14.80
N GLN A 67 11.49 -26.58 14.18
CA GLN A 67 12.64 -25.68 14.19
C GLN A 67 12.42 -24.42 13.33
N GLU A 68 11.45 -24.45 12.41
CA GLU A 68 11.08 -23.34 11.52
C GLU A 68 9.76 -22.67 11.94
N ALA A 69 9.07 -23.16 12.97
CA ALA A 69 7.76 -22.67 13.40
C ALA A 69 7.79 -21.33 14.17
N GLY A 70 8.98 -20.77 14.43
CA GLY A 70 9.17 -19.47 15.07
C GLY A 70 9.07 -18.29 14.11
N ARG A 71 9.36 -17.08 14.63
CA ARG A 71 9.52 -15.87 13.82
C ARG A 71 10.77 -15.97 12.96
N LYS A 72 10.66 -15.63 11.68
CA LYS A 72 11.74 -15.65 10.69
C LYS A 72 11.66 -14.44 9.78
N ASP A 73 12.76 -14.13 9.13
CA ASP A 73 12.91 -13.10 8.09
C ASP A 73 13.40 -13.70 6.77
N VAL A 74 13.93 -14.93 6.80
CA VAL A 74 14.37 -15.72 5.64
C VAL A 74 13.70 -17.09 5.65
N VAL A 75 13.18 -17.53 4.50
CA VAL A 75 12.65 -18.87 4.28
C VAL A 75 13.41 -19.56 3.16
N LEU A 76 13.93 -20.75 3.41
CA LEU A 76 14.51 -21.59 2.36
C LEU A 76 13.39 -22.26 1.58
N VAL A 77 13.33 -21.99 0.27
CA VAL A 77 12.42 -22.64 -0.67
C VAL A 77 13.22 -23.60 -1.54
N GLU A 78 13.07 -24.88 -1.30
CA GLU A 78 13.78 -25.94 -2.02
C GLU A 78 13.41 -25.98 -3.51
N ALA A 79 14.26 -26.64 -4.29
CA ALA A 79 14.04 -26.81 -5.73
C ALA A 79 12.67 -27.44 -6.01
N MET A 80 11.90 -26.84 -6.93
CA MET A 80 10.56 -27.29 -7.31
C MET A 80 9.55 -27.35 -6.15
N ARG A 81 9.75 -26.56 -5.08
CA ARG A 81 8.87 -26.50 -3.90
C ARG A 81 8.25 -25.12 -3.70
N THR A 82 7.27 -25.08 -2.81
CA THR A 82 6.54 -23.87 -2.44
C THR A 82 6.64 -23.58 -0.95
N ALA A 83 6.45 -22.32 -0.57
CA ALA A 83 6.28 -21.89 0.80
C ALA A 83 5.21 -20.79 0.91
N LYS A 84 4.49 -20.76 2.02
CA LYS A 84 3.60 -19.65 2.40
C LYS A 84 4.09 -19.05 3.69
N VAL A 85 4.24 -17.73 3.72
CA VAL A 85 4.61 -16.99 4.93
C VAL A 85 3.60 -15.89 5.22
N ILE A 86 3.36 -15.61 6.49
CA ILE A 86 2.43 -14.57 6.95
C ILE A 86 3.19 -13.48 7.71
N MET A 87 3.02 -12.23 7.29
CA MET A 87 3.66 -11.06 7.88
C MET A 87 2.60 -9.99 8.18
N LYS A 88 2.78 -9.26 9.29
CA LYS A 88 2.00 -8.05 9.59
C LYS A 88 2.92 -6.83 9.42
N TYR A 89 2.43 -5.80 8.72
CA TYR A 89 3.18 -4.58 8.45
C TYR A 89 2.65 -3.45 9.34
N GLU A 90 3.36 -3.12 10.41
CA GLU A 90 2.85 -2.19 11.44
C GLU A 90 3.74 -0.96 11.69
N ASP A 91 4.99 -0.99 11.24
CA ASP A 91 6.00 -0.05 11.73
C ASP A 91 6.24 1.15 10.80
N PHE A 92 6.77 0.90 9.60
CA PHE A 92 7.19 1.98 8.69
C PHE A 92 6.44 1.92 7.35
N SER A 93 6.03 3.11 6.91
CA SER A 93 5.37 3.39 5.64
C SER A 93 5.96 4.66 5.07
N ASP A 94 6.34 4.61 3.79
CA ASP A 94 6.82 5.76 3.04
C ASP A 94 6.39 5.58 1.57
N PRO A 95 5.83 6.61 0.91
CA PRO A 95 5.32 6.49 -0.45
C PRO A 95 6.42 6.41 -1.53
N VAL A 96 7.69 6.66 -1.18
CA VAL A 96 8.82 6.71 -2.12
C VAL A 96 10.01 5.84 -1.71
N VAL A 97 10.09 5.41 -0.45
CA VAL A 97 11.14 4.51 0.06
C VAL A 97 10.60 3.08 0.16
N PRO A 98 10.90 2.19 -0.80
CA PRO A 98 10.40 0.83 -0.77
C PRO A 98 11.22 -0.08 0.15
N TYR A 99 10.55 -1.14 0.61
CA TYR A 99 11.20 -2.34 1.12
C TYR A 99 11.59 -3.27 -0.02
N MET A 100 12.43 -4.26 0.28
CA MET A 100 12.87 -5.26 -0.69
C MET A 100 12.49 -6.68 -0.27
N TYR A 101 12.38 -7.55 -1.26
CA TYR A 101 12.40 -8.99 -1.07
C TYR A 101 13.31 -9.60 -2.13
N HIS A 102 14.18 -10.51 -1.71
CA HIS A 102 15.23 -11.02 -2.59
C HIS A 102 15.71 -12.40 -2.18
N CYS A 103 16.38 -13.08 -3.11
CA CYS A 103 17.17 -14.25 -2.78
C CYS A 103 18.41 -13.80 -2.00
N HIS A 104 18.70 -14.45 -0.88
CA HIS A 104 19.84 -14.13 -0.01
C HIS A 104 21.14 -14.85 -0.45
N ILE A 105 21.14 -15.48 -1.63
CA ILE A 105 22.38 -15.84 -2.32
C ILE A 105 22.83 -14.57 -3.03
N LEU A 106 23.86 -13.92 -2.49
CA LEU A 106 24.28 -12.57 -2.92
C LEU A 106 24.55 -12.46 -4.42
N SER A 107 25.15 -13.48 -5.03
CA SER A 107 25.36 -13.47 -6.48
C SER A 107 24.06 -13.52 -7.29
N HIS A 108 22.97 -14.11 -6.76
CA HIS A 108 21.67 -14.08 -7.40
C HIS A 108 20.98 -12.74 -7.20
N GLU A 109 21.10 -12.17 -5.99
CA GLU A 109 20.63 -10.82 -5.65
C GLU A 109 21.23 -9.78 -6.59
N ASP A 110 22.56 -9.73 -6.67
CA ASP A 110 23.33 -8.79 -7.51
C ASP A 110 22.99 -8.93 -9.01
N ASP A 111 22.68 -10.14 -9.46
CA ASP A 111 22.29 -10.41 -10.86
C ASP A 111 20.79 -10.15 -11.14
N GLY A 112 20.02 -9.74 -10.13
CA GLY A 112 18.67 -9.20 -10.25
C GLY A 112 17.54 -10.02 -9.62
N MET A 113 17.81 -11.02 -8.77
CA MET A 113 16.80 -11.81 -8.05
C MET A 113 16.20 -11.08 -6.86
N MET A 114 15.69 -9.88 -7.12
CA MET A 114 15.17 -8.96 -6.14
C MET A 114 13.96 -8.23 -6.71
N GLY A 115 12.99 -7.96 -5.84
CA GLY A 115 11.89 -7.06 -6.09
C GLY A 115 11.72 -6.08 -4.93
N GLN A 116 10.93 -5.05 -5.16
CA GLN A 116 10.67 -4.00 -4.18
C GLN A 116 9.18 -3.74 -4.02
N PHE A 117 8.78 -3.37 -2.81
CA PHE A 117 7.38 -3.09 -2.49
C PHE A 117 7.24 -1.88 -1.59
N LEU A 118 6.18 -1.11 -1.80
CA LEU A 118 5.81 -0.03 -0.90
C LEU A 118 4.91 -0.57 0.20
N VAL A 119 5.08 -0.04 1.40
CA VAL A 119 4.06 -0.11 2.45
C VAL A 119 3.41 1.26 2.49
N GLU A 120 2.18 1.35 2.01
CA GLU A 120 1.41 2.58 1.94
C GLU A 120 0.44 2.63 3.13
N ASP A 121 0.42 3.74 3.86
CA ASP A 121 -0.70 4.05 4.73
C ASP A 121 -1.88 4.52 3.87
N GLY A 122 -3.08 4.00 4.13
CA GLY A 122 -4.30 4.41 3.44
C GLY A 122 -4.66 5.86 3.74
N THR A 123 -4.00 6.45 4.74
CA THR A 123 -3.97 7.89 5.00
C THR A 123 -2.84 8.61 4.24
N ASN A 124 -1.74 7.95 3.87
CA ASN A 124 -0.62 8.50 3.09
C ASN A 124 -0.85 8.53 1.56
N GLY A 125 -2.02 8.09 1.08
CA GLY A 125 -2.60 8.62 -0.17
C GLY A 125 -2.86 10.13 -0.11
N MET A 126 -2.68 10.75 1.06
CA MET A 126 -2.42 12.17 1.22
C MET A 126 -0.97 12.48 0.86
N SER A 127 -0.67 12.51 -0.45
CA SER A 127 0.26 13.54 -0.89
C SER A 127 -0.33 14.86 -0.38
N GLU A 128 0.37 15.51 0.55
CA GLU A 128 0.29 16.95 0.61
C GLU A 128 0.73 17.38 -0.78
N LEU A 129 -0.25 17.65 -1.66
CA LEU A 129 -0.03 18.42 -2.86
C LEU A 129 0.41 19.80 -2.38
N GLU A 130 1.67 19.87 -1.94
CA GLU A 130 2.43 21.09 -1.82
C GLU A 130 2.53 21.64 -3.24
N GLN A 131 1.56 22.52 -3.55
CA GLN A 131 1.41 23.35 -4.77
C GLN A 131 1.10 22.56 -6.05
N GLU A 132 0.02 22.82 -6.80
CA GLU A 132 -0.61 24.10 -7.16
C GLU A 132 -2.13 23.88 -7.30
N GLY A 133 -2.97 24.65 -6.58
CA GLY A 133 -4.43 24.53 -6.82
C GLY A 133 -5.36 25.30 -5.89
N GLY A 134 -4.87 25.72 -4.71
CA GLY A 134 -5.63 26.56 -3.77
C GLY A 134 -6.98 25.94 -3.36
N LEU A 135 -6.97 24.67 -2.95
CA LEU A 135 -8.14 24.06 -2.31
C LEU A 135 -8.25 24.55 -0.86
N VAL A 136 -9.41 25.11 -0.52
CA VAL A 136 -9.73 25.65 0.80
C VAL A 136 -10.97 24.95 1.32
N LEU A 137 -10.87 24.38 2.53
CA LEU A 137 -11.98 23.76 3.25
C LEU A 137 -12.25 24.62 4.49
N PHE A 138 -13.48 25.09 4.66
CA PHE A 138 -13.85 25.94 5.79
C PHE A 138 -15.34 25.83 6.12
N PRO A 139 -15.73 26.05 7.39
CA PRO A 139 -14.86 26.13 8.55
C PRO A 139 -14.23 24.76 8.89
N ASN A 140 -13.07 24.77 9.54
CA ASN A 140 -12.46 23.60 10.15
C ASN A 140 -11.83 24.04 11.48
N PRO A 141 -12.44 23.72 12.64
CA PRO A 141 -13.53 22.76 12.84
C PRO A 141 -14.89 23.17 12.23
N VAL A 142 -15.71 22.18 11.87
CA VAL A 142 -17.10 22.34 11.40
C VAL A 142 -18.01 22.38 12.62
N GLU A 143 -18.56 23.56 12.92
CA GLU A 143 -19.39 23.79 14.11
C GLU A 143 -20.90 23.74 13.81
N ASP A 144 -21.33 24.26 12.64
CA ASP A 144 -22.75 24.36 12.27
C ASP A 144 -23.20 23.27 11.28
N GLY A 145 -22.44 22.17 11.19
CA GLY A 145 -22.68 21.10 10.23
C GLY A 145 -22.36 21.46 8.77
N GLU A 146 -22.18 22.73 8.40
CA GLU A 146 -21.85 23.08 7.02
C GLU A 146 -20.33 23.11 6.76
N LEU A 147 -19.90 22.41 5.70
CA LEU A 147 -18.54 22.49 5.17
C LEU A 147 -18.55 23.07 3.76
N THR A 148 -17.79 24.13 3.53
CA THR A 148 -17.53 24.69 2.21
C THR A 148 -16.18 24.24 1.67
N ILE A 149 -16.17 23.79 0.42
CA ILE A 149 -14.98 23.37 -0.33
C ILE A 149 -14.85 24.25 -1.55
N ALA A 150 -13.82 25.09 -1.58
CA ALA A 150 -13.50 25.96 -2.69
C ALA A 150 -12.19 25.53 -3.36
N SER A 151 -12.12 25.63 -4.68
CA SER A 151 -10.93 25.38 -5.50
C SER A 151 -10.56 26.65 -6.25
N GLN A 152 -9.29 27.06 -6.22
CA GLN A 152 -8.81 28.26 -6.92
C GLN A 152 -8.33 27.99 -8.35
N ALA A 153 -7.99 26.74 -8.69
CA ALA A 153 -7.38 26.41 -9.98
C ALA A 153 -8.21 25.47 -10.88
N GLY A 154 -9.39 25.03 -10.46
CA GLY A 154 -10.18 24.10 -11.27
C GLY A 154 -11.56 23.74 -10.72
N SER A 155 -12.33 23.01 -11.53
CA SER A 155 -13.64 22.48 -11.11
C SER A 155 -13.51 21.22 -10.27
N ILE A 156 -14.39 21.09 -9.28
CA ILE A 156 -14.53 19.92 -8.43
C ILE A 156 -15.50 18.95 -9.12
N ARG A 157 -15.14 17.67 -9.22
CA ARG A 157 -15.93 16.61 -9.86
C ARG A 157 -16.61 15.68 -8.85
N SER A 158 -15.95 15.41 -7.73
CA SER A 158 -16.52 14.61 -6.66
C SER A 158 -15.93 14.98 -5.31
N VAL A 159 -16.72 14.79 -4.27
CA VAL A 159 -16.27 14.86 -2.87
C VAL A 159 -16.81 13.64 -2.13
N ARG A 160 -15.96 12.96 -1.36
CA ARG A 160 -16.33 11.88 -0.45
C ARG A 160 -15.90 12.24 0.96
N VAL A 161 -16.77 12.03 1.93
CA VAL A 161 -16.43 12.13 3.36
C VAL A 161 -16.35 10.72 3.91
N LEU A 162 -15.24 10.40 4.58
CA LEU A 162 -14.95 9.10 5.15
C LEU A 162 -14.85 9.22 6.67
N ASP A 163 -15.38 8.24 7.39
CA ASP A 163 -15.17 8.11 8.83
C ASP A 163 -13.73 7.65 9.17
N PRO A 164 -13.31 7.63 10.45
CA PRO A 164 -11.97 7.17 10.85
C PRO A 164 -11.64 5.73 10.47
N LEU A 165 -12.63 4.91 10.11
CA LEU A 165 -12.46 3.52 9.67
C LEU A 165 -12.38 3.41 8.15
N GLY A 166 -12.40 4.54 7.43
CA GLY A 166 -12.33 4.60 5.96
C GLY A 166 -13.66 4.31 5.26
N LYS A 167 -14.78 4.24 5.98
CA LYS A 167 -16.09 4.05 5.38
C LYS A 167 -16.59 5.37 4.80
N VAL A 168 -17.00 5.37 3.53
CA VAL A 168 -17.66 6.53 2.90
C VAL A 168 -19.02 6.75 3.58
N VAL A 169 -19.16 7.92 4.20
CA VAL A 169 -20.34 8.36 4.95
C VAL A 169 -21.11 9.47 4.23
N LEU A 170 -20.46 10.19 3.33
CA LEU A 170 -21.11 11.12 2.40
C LEU A 170 -20.41 11.06 1.04
N GLU A 171 -21.18 11.18 -0.02
CA GLU A 171 -20.65 11.31 -1.37
C GLU A 171 -21.44 12.35 -2.17
N TRP A 172 -20.70 13.27 -2.78
CA TRP A 172 -21.19 14.27 -3.70
C TRP A 172 -20.49 14.06 -5.05
N ASN A 173 -21.26 13.92 -6.13
CA ASN A 173 -20.75 13.63 -7.47
C ASN A 173 -21.40 14.56 -8.49
N SER A 174 -20.74 15.69 -8.77
CA SER A 174 -21.16 16.64 -9.80
C SER A 174 -19.98 17.49 -10.24
N ASN A 175 -20.06 18.15 -11.39
CA ASN A 175 -19.04 19.13 -11.79
C ASN A 175 -19.44 20.51 -11.29
N SER A 176 -18.67 21.08 -10.36
CA SER A 176 -18.83 22.45 -9.89
C SER A 176 -17.61 23.28 -10.22
N THR A 177 -17.81 24.45 -10.83
CA THR A 177 -16.77 25.48 -11.00
C THR A 177 -16.73 26.47 -9.82
N GLY A 178 -17.71 26.41 -8.91
CA GLY A 178 -17.79 27.21 -7.70
C GLY A 178 -17.62 26.37 -6.43
N PRO A 179 -17.71 27.01 -5.24
CA PRO A 179 -17.64 26.30 -3.97
C PRO A 179 -18.72 25.22 -3.86
N VAL A 180 -18.35 24.07 -3.33
CA VAL A 180 -19.26 22.97 -2.99
C VAL A 180 -19.58 23.08 -1.50
N GLN A 181 -20.87 23.13 -1.16
CA GLN A 181 -21.34 23.09 0.22
C GLN A 181 -21.84 21.69 0.54
N LEU A 182 -21.41 21.17 1.68
CA LEU A 182 -21.82 19.88 2.21
C LEU A 182 -22.51 20.09 3.56
N ASP A 183 -23.64 19.42 3.75
CA ASP A 183 -24.34 19.34 5.03
C ASP A 183 -23.87 18.10 5.79
N LEU A 184 -23.29 18.34 6.95
CA LEU A 184 -22.73 17.39 7.90
C LEU A 184 -23.44 17.49 9.26
N GLY A 185 -24.59 18.15 9.36
CA GLY A 185 -25.28 18.38 10.64
C GLY A 185 -25.76 17.11 11.37
N GLU A 186 -25.89 15.99 10.65
CA GLU A 186 -26.27 14.70 11.24
C GLU A 186 -25.05 13.83 11.65
N PHE A 187 -23.83 14.31 11.43
CA PHE A 187 -22.61 13.56 11.67
C PHE A 187 -22.21 13.67 13.14
N SER A 188 -21.68 12.59 13.70
CA SER A 188 -21.18 12.61 15.08
C SER A 188 -19.92 13.45 15.18
N PRO A 189 -19.69 14.18 16.28
CA PRO A 189 -18.44 14.90 16.49
C PRO A 189 -17.23 13.95 16.40
N GLY A 190 -16.18 14.38 15.69
CA GLY A 190 -15.03 13.53 15.43
C GLY A 190 -14.20 13.96 14.22
N LEU A 191 -13.13 13.21 13.98
CA LEU A 191 -12.26 13.39 12.82
C LEU A 191 -12.88 12.68 11.61
N TYR A 192 -12.92 13.36 10.47
CA TYR A 192 -13.33 12.80 9.18
C TYR A 192 -12.30 13.13 8.12
N LEU A 193 -12.25 12.32 7.06
CA LEU A 193 -11.39 12.57 5.90
C LEU A 193 -12.25 12.97 4.70
N VAL A 194 -11.97 14.12 4.11
CA VAL A 194 -12.63 14.61 2.90
C VAL A 194 -11.74 14.37 1.69
N GLN A 195 -12.13 13.45 0.82
CA GLN A 195 -11.48 13.18 -0.46
C GLN A 195 -12.17 13.97 -1.57
N ILE A 196 -11.39 14.71 -2.35
CA ILE A 196 -11.85 15.61 -3.41
C ILE A 196 -11.18 15.18 -4.70
N THR A 197 -11.98 15.00 -5.76
CA THR A 197 -11.47 14.76 -7.11
C THR A 197 -11.74 15.99 -7.96
N ALA A 198 -10.70 16.57 -8.53
CA ALA A 198 -10.78 17.64 -9.52
C ALA A 198 -11.16 17.09 -10.91
N ALA A 199 -11.66 17.96 -11.79
CA ALA A 199 -12.12 17.56 -13.12
C ALA A 199 -11.00 17.07 -14.05
N ASP A 200 -9.75 17.50 -13.81
CA ASP A 200 -8.55 17.00 -14.49
C ASP A 200 -8.12 15.60 -14.01
N GLY A 201 -8.82 15.04 -13.01
CA GLY A 201 -8.55 13.74 -12.42
C GLY A 201 -7.63 13.77 -11.21
N GLY A 202 -7.09 14.94 -10.83
CA GLY A 202 -6.32 15.11 -9.60
C GLY A 202 -7.17 14.79 -8.36
N GLN A 203 -6.57 14.14 -7.36
CA GLN A 203 -7.25 13.83 -6.10
C GLN A 203 -6.47 14.42 -4.91
N VAL A 204 -7.21 14.99 -3.96
CA VAL A 204 -6.69 15.56 -2.71
C VAL A 204 -7.53 15.01 -1.57
N ALA A 205 -6.92 14.66 -0.45
CA ALA A 205 -7.64 14.34 0.78
C ALA A 205 -7.23 15.28 1.91
N ARG A 206 -8.21 15.78 2.67
CA ARG A 206 -7.97 16.68 3.80
C ARG A 206 -8.79 16.28 5.03
N PRO A 207 -8.18 16.24 6.23
CA PRO A 207 -8.90 15.97 7.45
C PRO A 207 -9.74 17.19 7.87
N ILE A 208 -10.92 16.91 8.40
CA ILE A 208 -11.78 17.91 9.05
C ILE A 208 -12.16 17.42 10.44
N LEU A 209 -12.33 18.35 11.37
CA LEU A 209 -12.90 18.08 12.69
C LEU A 209 -14.35 18.56 12.70
N ILE A 210 -15.30 17.69 13.04
CA ILE A 210 -16.70 18.08 13.31
C ILE A 210 -16.86 18.18 14.84
N GLN A 211 -17.46 19.27 15.32
CA GLN A 211 -17.71 19.53 16.74
C GLN A 211 -19.18 19.46 17.12
#